data_AF-A0A9W6PKP6-F1
#
_entry.id   AF-A0A9W6PKP6-F1
#
_cell.length_a   1.000
_cell.length_b   1.000
_cell.length_c   1.000
_cell.angle_alpha   90.00
_cell.angle_beta   90.00
_cell.angle_gamma   90.00
#
_symmetry.space_group_name_H-M   'P 1'
#
loop_
_entity.id
_entity.type
_entity.pdbx_description
1 polymer ?
#
loop_
_entity_poly.entity_id
_entity_poly.type
_entity_poly.pdbx_seq_one_letter_code
_entity_poly.pdbx_strand_id
1 'polypeptide(L)'
;MTTLSPPPELPAWATGWLPLPPGAPPGPGRRRTAVLASPVPAERGFWVALGHLLPGVRRHWRAPGTDEEAVMLVDGAGSRAGVAPDGSQAVEWSSRALWAETEAVHARWAAAGRPAVYGVEFAGHRIRVAGGTGLSWELPVA
;
A
#
# COMPACT_ATOMS: atom_id res chain seq x y z
N MET A 1 -19.22 -34.85 -10.85
CA MET A 1 -18.68 -34.72 -9.48
C MET A 1 -17.26 -34.19 -9.63
N THR A 2 -17.07 -32.87 -9.63
CA THR A 2 -15.77 -32.25 -9.91
C THR A 2 -15.08 -31.97 -8.59
N THR A 3 -14.01 -32.70 -8.29
CA THR A 3 -13.14 -32.47 -7.13
C THR A 3 -12.38 -31.17 -7.34
N LEU A 4 -12.68 -30.16 -6.52
CA LEU A 4 -11.87 -28.94 -6.40
C LEU A 4 -10.50 -29.34 -5.83
N SER A 5 -9.43 -29.11 -6.59
CA SER A 5 -8.06 -29.21 -6.07
C SER A 5 -7.90 -28.30 -4.85
N PRO A 6 -7.14 -28.74 -3.82
CA PRO A 6 -6.80 -27.86 -2.71
C PRO A 6 -6.02 -26.65 -3.24
N PRO A 7 -6.23 -25.44 -2.67
CA PRO A 7 -5.48 -24.27 -3.06
C PRO A 7 -3.97 -24.50 -2.83
N PRO A 8 -3.09 -23.96 -3.69
CA PRO A 8 -1.65 -24.09 -3.52
C PRO A 8 -1.25 -23.53 -2.16
N GLU A 9 -0.40 -24.27 -1.44
CA GLU A 9 0.16 -23.81 -0.18
C GLU A 9 0.94 -22.51 -0.42
N LEU A 10 0.54 -21.46 0.30
CA LEU A 10 1.19 -20.16 0.19
C LEU A 10 2.57 -20.23 0.88
N PRO A 11 3.64 -19.71 0.27
CA PRO A 11 4.97 -19.76 0.86
C PRO A 11 5.06 -18.97 2.18
N ALA A 12 5.98 -19.31 3.07
CA ALA A 12 6.05 -18.75 4.43
C ALA A 12 6.30 -17.23 4.49
N TRP A 13 6.92 -16.62 3.47
CA TRP A 13 7.06 -15.15 3.36
C TRP A 13 5.72 -14.46 3.09
N ALA A 14 4.75 -15.25 2.66
CA ALA A 14 3.49 -14.80 2.15
C ALA A 14 2.48 -14.67 3.30
N THR A 15 2.65 -15.40 4.42
CA THR A 15 1.86 -15.42 5.69
C THR A 15 1.42 -14.06 6.28
N GLY A 16 1.88 -12.92 5.76
CA GLY A 16 1.27 -11.60 5.94
C GLY A 16 0.04 -11.32 5.05
N TRP A 17 -0.49 -12.30 4.30
CA TRP A 17 -1.77 -12.16 3.59
C TRP A 17 -2.89 -11.98 4.61
N LEU A 18 -3.28 -10.73 4.84
CA LEU A 18 -4.69 -10.54 5.18
C LEU A 18 -5.47 -10.86 3.91
N PRO A 19 -6.44 -11.80 3.96
CA PRO A 19 -7.33 -12.01 2.83
C PRO A 19 -7.91 -10.65 2.44
N LEU A 20 -8.12 -10.45 1.14
CA LEU A 20 -8.98 -9.35 0.69
C LEU A 20 -10.25 -9.42 1.55
N PRO A 21 -10.78 -8.28 2.03
CA PRO A 21 -12.10 -8.28 2.64
C PRO A 21 -13.05 -9.08 1.74
N PRO A 22 -13.85 -10.00 2.29
CA PRO A 22 -14.69 -10.87 1.46
C PRO A 22 -15.60 -10.01 0.56
N GLY A 23 -15.82 -10.50 -0.67
CA GLY A 23 -16.61 -9.81 -1.70
C GLY A 23 -15.75 -9.15 -2.78
N ALA A 24 -16.22 -9.21 -4.02
CA ALA A 24 -15.71 -8.38 -5.10
C ALA A 24 -16.08 -6.91 -4.81
N PRO A 25 -15.24 -5.93 -5.16
CA PRO A 25 -15.67 -4.55 -5.08
C PRO A 25 -16.92 -4.33 -5.97
N PRO A 26 -17.88 -3.51 -5.54
CA PRO A 26 -19.10 -3.28 -6.31
C PRO A 26 -18.79 -2.50 -7.60
N GLY A 27 -19.14 -3.07 -8.74
CA GLY A 27 -19.07 -2.41 -10.04
C GLY A 27 -17.65 -2.27 -10.64
N PRO A 28 -17.53 -1.57 -11.78
CA PRO A 28 -16.30 -1.54 -12.57
C PRO A 28 -15.14 -0.73 -11.95
N GLY A 29 -15.39 0.00 -10.85
CA GLY A 29 -14.42 0.93 -10.26
C GLY A 29 -14.29 2.23 -11.05
N ARG A 30 -13.82 3.29 -10.38
CA ARG A 30 -13.54 4.58 -11.00
C ARG A 30 -12.11 4.58 -11.53
N ARG A 31 -11.94 4.85 -12.84
CA ARG A 31 -10.63 4.97 -13.49
C ARG A 31 -10.11 6.39 -13.38
N ARG A 32 -8.80 6.53 -13.24
CA ARG A 32 -8.05 7.79 -13.31
C ARG A 32 -6.67 7.57 -13.91
N THR A 33 -6.11 8.62 -14.48
CA THR A 33 -4.67 8.66 -14.79
C THR A 33 -3.89 8.55 -13.47
N ALA A 34 -2.86 7.71 -13.47
CA ALA A 34 -1.92 7.60 -12.37
C ALA A 34 -0.64 8.37 -12.72
N VAL A 35 -0.06 9.04 -11.73
CA VAL A 35 1.25 9.73 -11.84
C VAL A 35 2.35 8.97 -11.11
N LEU A 36 1.97 7.97 -10.33
CA LEU A 36 2.86 7.02 -9.67
C LEU A 36 2.71 5.67 -10.34
N ALA A 37 3.80 5.19 -10.95
CA ALA A 37 3.89 3.79 -11.36
C ALA A 37 3.86 2.88 -10.13
N SER A 38 3.53 1.60 -10.33
CA SER A 38 3.56 0.59 -9.27
C SER A 38 4.89 0.67 -8.50
N PRO A 39 4.91 1.11 -7.23
CA PRO A 39 6.17 1.35 -6.52
C PRO A 39 6.90 0.02 -6.37
N VAL A 40 8.11 -0.05 -6.92
CA VAL A 40 8.87 -1.28 -6.97
C VAL A 40 9.19 -1.75 -5.53
N PRO A 41 9.33 -3.06 -5.27
CA PRO A 41 9.71 -3.56 -3.95
C PRO A 41 11.00 -2.93 -3.38
N ALA A 42 11.87 -2.41 -4.26
CA ALA A 42 13.09 -1.70 -3.89
C ALA A 42 12.84 -0.36 -3.17
N GLU A 43 11.67 0.27 -3.32
CA GLU A 43 11.30 1.52 -2.65
C GLU A 43 10.79 1.26 -1.22
N ARG A 44 11.52 0.46 -0.44
CA ARG A 44 11.13 0.06 0.93
C ARG A 44 10.86 1.28 1.84
N GLY A 45 11.64 2.34 1.67
CA GLY A 45 11.47 3.59 2.42
C GLY A 45 10.10 4.23 2.18
N PHE A 46 9.60 4.19 0.95
CA PHE A 46 8.25 4.67 0.63
C PHE A 46 7.18 3.83 1.32
N TRP A 47 7.31 2.50 1.29
CA TRP A 47 6.33 1.61 1.93
C TRP A 47 6.23 1.80 3.44
N VAL A 48 7.35 2.09 4.11
CA VAL A 48 7.37 2.47 5.54
C VAL A 48 6.61 3.78 5.75
N ALA A 49 6.92 4.82 4.98
CA ALA A 49 6.22 6.11 5.10
C ALA A 49 4.73 5.98 4.80
N LEU A 50 4.34 5.21 3.78
CA LEU A 50 2.95 5.01 3.40
C LEU A 50 2.14 4.36 4.54
N GLY A 51 2.66 3.31 5.17
CA GLY A 51 1.96 2.61 6.26
C GLY A 51 1.66 3.51 7.47
N HIS A 52 2.48 4.55 7.69
CA HIS A 52 2.30 5.46 8.82
C HIS A 52 1.58 6.76 8.47
N LEU A 53 1.80 7.30 7.27
CA LEU A 53 1.13 8.52 6.80
C LEU A 53 -0.26 8.25 6.24
N LEU A 54 -0.57 6.98 5.95
CA LEU A 54 -1.87 6.53 5.47
C LEU A 54 -2.42 5.40 6.37
N PRO A 55 -2.86 5.73 7.59
CA PRO A 55 -3.26 4.72 8.57
C PRO A 55 -4.35 3.78 8.04
N GLY A 56 -4.17 2.48 8.31
CA GLY A 56 -5.11 1.43 7.93
C GLY A 56 -5.03 0.99 6.46
N VAL A 57 -4.20 1.64 5.63
CA VAL A 57 -3.96 1.23 4.25
C VAL A 57 -2.81 0.23 4.19
N ARG A 58 -3.02 -0.88 3.47
CA ARG A 58 -2.03 -1.93 3.28
C ARG A 58 -1.86 -2.27 1.81
N ARG A 59 -0.63 -2.65 1.45
CA ARG A 59 -0.34 -3.30 0.17
C ARG A 59 -0.86 -4.74 0.23
N HIS A 60 -1.72 -5.08 -0.72
CA HIS A 60 -2.13 -6.45 -1.00
C HIS A 60 -1.31 -6.95 -2.19
N TRP A 61 -0.54 -8.00 -1.95
CA TRP A 61 0.11 -8.79 -3.00
C TRP A 61 -0.94 -9.72 -3.57
N ARG A 62 -0.98 -9.93 -4.89
CA ARG A 62 -1.87 -10.92 -5.50
C ARG A 62 -1.24 -12.31 -5.42
N ALA A 63 -2.05 -13.37 -5.44
CA ALA A 63 -1.60 -14.75 -5.30
C ALA A 63 -0.49 -15.12 -6.32
N PRO A 64 0.45 -16.00 -5.97
CA PRO A 64 1.45 -16.50 -6.90
C PRO A 64 0.81 -17.01 -8.21
N GLY A 65 1.32 -16.59 -9.38
CA GLY A 65 0.74 -16.91 -10.69
C GLY A 65 -0.31 -15.92 -11.22
N THR A 66 -0.52 -14.80 -10.50
CA THR A 66 -1.19 -13.61 -11.03
C THR A 66 -0.16 -12.50 -11.21
N ASP A 67 -0.39 -11.56 -12.14
CA ASP A 67 0.55 -10.47 -12.49
C ASP A 67 1.21 -9.85 -11.24
N GLU A 68 2.51 -10.13 -11.06
CA GLU A 68 3.29 -9.71 -9.89
C GLU A 68 3.45 -8.18 -9.81
N GLU A 69 3.23 -7.49 -10.94
CA GLU A 69 3.47 -6.06 -11.10
C GLU A 69 2.29 -5.18 -10.65
N ALA A 70 1.10 -5.76 -10.44
CA ALA A 70 -0.08 -5.01 -10.01
C ALA A 70 -0.10 -4.80 -8.49
N VAL A 71 0.21 -3.57 -8.04
CA VAL A 71 -0.02 -3.17 -6.66
C VAL A 71 -1.52 -2.97 -6.42
N MET A 72 -2.04 -3.64 -5.40
CA MET A 72 -3.37 -3.37 -4.86
C MET A 72 -3.23 -2.78 -3.45
N LEU A 73 -3.94 -1.69 -3.18
CA LEU A 73 -4.09 -1.09 -1.87
C LEU A 73 -5.47 -1.40 -1.34
N VAL A 74 -5.54 -1.73 -0.05
CA VAL A 74 -6.81 -1.97 0.63
C VAL A 74 -6.80 -1.32 2.01
N ASP A 75 -7.97 -0.89 2.49
CA ASP A 75 -8.14 -0.41 3.86
C ASP A 75 -9.00 -1.37 4.72
N GLY A 76 -9.27 -0.99 5.98
CA GLY A 76 -10.15 -1.74 6.88
C GLY A 76 -11.64 -1.59 6.59
N ALA A 77 -12.04 -0.58 5.80
CA ALA A 77 -13.43 -0.28 5.45
C ALA A 77 -13.88 -0.95 4.14
N GLY A 78 -12.99 -1.70 3.49
CA GLY A 78 -13.27 -2.40 2.24
C GLY A 78 -12.92 -1.59 0.98
N SER A 79 -12.33 -0.39 1.14
CA SER A 79 -11.84 0.40 0.03
C SER A 79 -10.69 -0.30 -0.68
N ARG A 80 -10.67 -0.25 -2.01
CA ARG A 80 -9.58 -0.84 -2.81
C ARG A 80 -9.10 0.13 -3.87
N ALA A 81 -7.81 0.08 -4.18
CA ALA A 81 -7.27 0.72 -5.37
C ALA A 81 -6.21 -0.17 -6.01
N GLY A 82 -6.11 -0.16 -7.33
CA GLY A 82 -5.03 -0.84 -8.04
C GLY A 82 -4.48 0.06 -9.13
N VAL A 83 -3.20 -0.08 -9.43
CA VAL A 83 -2.57 0.57 -10.57
C VAL A 83 -2.27 -0.46 -11.66
N ALA A 84 -2.40 -0.03 -12.91
CA ALA A 84 -2.00 -0.81 -14.07
C ALA A 84 -0.48 -1.09 -13.99
N PRO A 85 -0.01 -2.23 -14.53
CA PRO A 85 1.42 -2.57 -14.55
C PRO A 85 2.29 -1.47 -15.17
N ASP A 86 1.80 -0.83 -16.23
CA ASP A 86 2.47 0.28 -16.91
C ASP A 86 2.44 1.61 -16.13
N GLY A 87 1.79 1.65 -14.96
CA GLY A 87 1.66 2.84 -14.13
C GLY A 87 0.76 3.93 -14.71
N SER A 88 0.09 3.70 -15.84
CA SER A 88 -0.63 4.75 -16.57
C SER A 88 -2.00 5.07 -15.98
N GLN A 89 -2.64 4.08 -15.36
CA GLN A 89 -3.99 4.20 -14.81
C GLN A 89 -4.12 3.54 -13.45
N ALA A 90 -4.91 4.17 -12.60
CA ALA A 90 -5.40 3.57 -11.37
C ALA A 90 -6.92 3.36 -11.44
N VAL A 91 -7.36 2.28 -10.81
CA VAL A 91 -8.77 1.94 -10.62
C VAL A 91 -9.05 1.94 -9.12
N GLU A 92 -10.05 2.72 -8.71
CA GLU A 92 -10.46 2.86 -7.31
C GLU A 92 -11.87 2.29 -7.12
N TRP A 93 -12.04 1.48 -6.09
CA TRP A 93 -13.30 0.84 -5.71
C TRP A 93 -13.64 1.20 -4.27
N SER A 94 -14.06 2.45 -4.04
CA SER A 94 -14.49 2.91 -2.70
C SER A 94 -15.03 4.34 -2.67
N SER A 95 -15.34 4.82 -1.46
CA SER A 95 -15.55 6.25 -1.12
C SER A 95 -14.25 7.05 -0.93
N ARG A 96 -13.12 6.38 -0.68
CA ARG A 96 -11.79 6.95 -0.42
C ARG A 96 -10.90 6.89 -1.66
N ALA A 97 -10.23 7.99 -1.98
CA ALA A 97 -9.34 8.06 -3.15
C ALA A 97 -7.95 7.50 -2.80
N LEU A 98 -7.88 6.20 -2.48
CA LEU A 98 -6.68 5.54 -1.95
C LEU A 98 -5.43 5.73 -2.83
N TRP A 99 -5.56 5.68 -4.16
CA TRP A 99 -4.41 5.87 -5.03
C TRP A 99 -3.99 7.33 -5.06
N ALA A 100 -4.94 8.26 -5.08
CA ALA A 100 -4.64 9.69 -5.01
C ALA A 100 -3.92 10.08 -3.72
N GLU A 101 -4.33 9.51 -2.59
CA GLU A 101 -3.67 9.74 -1.30
C GLU A 101 -2.27 9.12 -1.26
N THR A 102 -2.09 7.97 -1.92
CA THR A 102 -0.79 7.32 -2.08
C THR A 102 0.15 8.17 -2.95
N GLU A 103 -0.35 8.75 -4.04
CA GLU A 103 0.40 9.70 -4.88
C GLU A 103 0.84 10.93 -4.08
N ALA A 104 -0.03 11.45 -3.19
CA ALA A 104 0.30 12.58 -2.33
C ALA A 104 1.40 12.22 -1.29
N VAL A 105 1.33 11.03 -0.69
CA VAL A 105 2.39 10.53 0.20
C VAL A 105 3.70 10.34 -0.57
N HIS A 106 3.64 9.77 -1.76
CA HIS A 106 4.82 9.59 -2.61
C HIS A 106 5.46 10.93 -2.97
N ALA A 107 4.68 11.95 -3.32
CA ALA A 107 5.19 13.29 -3.60
C ALA A 107 5.91 13.89 -2.37
N ARG A 108 5.36 13.74 -1.17
CA ARG A 108 6.01 14.17 0.09
C ARG A 108 7.30 13.40 0.36
N TRP A 109 7.30 12.08 0.15
CA TRP A 109 8.48 11.24 0.33
C TRP A 109 9.58 11.57 -0.70
N ALA A 110 9.21 11.79 -1.95
CA ALA A 110 10.13 12.20 -3.00
C ALA A 110 10.72 13.59 -2.72
N ALA A 111 9.90 14.55 -2.28
CA ALA A 111 10.35 15.89 -1.89
C ALA A 111 11.33 15.87 -0.70
N ALA A 112 11.21 14.88 0.18
CA ALA A 112 12.13 14.67 1.30
C ALA A 112 13.45 13.98 0.89
N GLY A 113 13.68 13.76 -0.40
CA GLY A 113 14.91 13.13 -0.91
C GLY A 113 14.85 11.60 -0.94
N ARG A 114 13.65 11.01 -0.96
CA ARG A 114 13.44 9.56 -1.05
C ARG A 114 14.16 8.78 0.06
N PRO A 115 13.95 9.13 1.35
CA PRO A 115 14.63 8.46 2.44
C PRO A 115 14.36 6.95 2.45
N ALA A 116 15.44 6.17 2.53
CA ALA A 116 15.39 4.72 2.71
C ALA A 116 15.47 4.30 4.19
N VAL A 117 15.96 5.20 5.04
CA VAL A 117 16.18 5.00 6.48
C VAL A 117 15.46 6.11 7.23
N TYR A 118 14.84 5.75 8.36
CA TYR A 118 14.15 6.66 9.25
C TYR A 118 14.74 6.57 10.66
N GLY A 119 15.04 7.73 11.24
CA GLY A 119 15.43 7.86 12.64
C GLY A 119 14.20 7.87 13.52
N VAL A 120 14.32 7.26 14.71
CA VAL A 120 13.29 7.28 15.74
C VAL A 120 13.81 8.12 16.90
N GLU A 121 13.07 9.17 17.22
CA GLU A 121 13.35 10.12 18.30
C GLU A 121 12.34 9.92 19.43
N PHE A 122 12.85 9.82 20.66
CA PHE A 122 12.04 9.65 21.87
C PHE A 122 12.06 10.94 22.68
N ALA A 123 10.88 11.50 22.95
CA ALA A 123 10.72 12.71 23.76
C ALA A 123 9.60 12.51 24.78
N GLY A 124 9.95 11.99 25.96
CA GLY A 124 8.97 11.64 27.00
C GLY A 124 8.00 10.57 26.51
N HIS A 125 6.71 10.92 26.40
CA HIS A 125 5.64 10.04 25.92
C HIS A 125 5.36 10.18 24.41
N ARG A 126 6.25 10.82 23.65
CA ARG A 126 6.12 10.96 22.20
C ARG A 126 7.24 10.21 21.50
N ILE A 127 6.87 9.47 20.46
CA ILE A 127 7.81 8.80 19.56
C ILE A 127 7.64 9.44 18.20
N ARG A 128 8.66 10.15 17.73
CA ARG A 128 8.69 10.78 16.41
C ARG A 128 9.58 9.96 15.49
N VAL A 129 9.12 9.73 14.27
CA VAL A 129 9.92 9.14 13.20
C VAL A 129 10.19 10.21 12.16
N ALA A 130 11.45 10.35 11.75
CA ALA A 130 11.87 11.34 10.77
C ALA A 130 12.84 10.72 9.76
N GLY A 131 12.79 11.18 8.50
CA GLY A 131 13.73 10.75 7.46
C GLY A 131 13.82 11.77 6.35
N GLY A 132 15.02 11.95 5.80
CA GLY A 132 15.25 12.94 4.75
C GLY A 132 14.89 14.36 5.19
N THR A 133 14.57 15.22 4.24
CA THR A 133 14.28 16.63 4.50
C THR A 133 12.80 16.85 4.79
N GLY A 134 12.45 16.98 6.07
CA GLY A 134 11.11 17.43 6.50
C GLY A 134 10.00 16.38 6.49
N LEU A 135 10.30 15.12 6.18
CA LEU A 135 9.34 14.03 6.33
C LEU A 135 9.42 13.46 7.75
N SER A 136 8.32 13.59 8.49
CA SER A 136 8.18 12.98 9.81
C SER A 136 6.73 12.66 10.15
N TRP A 137 6.54 11.73 11.09
CA TRP A 137 5.24 11.39 11.69
C TRP A 137 5.44 11.00 13.16
N GLU A 138 4.36 11.02 13.94
CA GLU A 138 4.36 10.49 15.31
C GLU A 138 3.80 9.08 15.31
N LEU A 139 4.38 8.20 16.13
CA LEU A 139 3.82 6.88 16.39
C LEU A 139 2.81 6.96 17.54
N PRO A 140 1.71 6.19 17.48
CA PRO A 140 0.80 6.06 18.60
C PRO A 140 1.54 5.42 19.78
N VAL A 141 1.44 6.03 20.95
CA VAL A 141 1.84 5.40 22.21
C VAL A 141 0.65 4.58 22.72
N ALA A 142 0.89 3.29 22.91
CA ALA A 142 -0.10 2.34 23.43
C ALA A 142 -0.30 2.51 24.94
#